data_AF-A0A424LHK3-F1
#
_entry.id   AF-A0A424LHK3-F1
#
_cell.length_a   1.000
_cell.length_b   1.000
_cell.length_c   1.000
_cell.angle_alpha   90.00
_cell.angle_beta   90.00
_cell.angle_gamma   90.00
#
_symmetry.space_group_name_H-M   'P 1'
#
loop_
_entity.id
_entity.type
_entity.pdbx_description
1 polymer ?
#
loop_
_entity_poly.entity_id
_entity_poly.type
_entity_poly.pdbx_seq_one_letter_code
_entity_poly.pdbx_strand_id
1 'polypeptide(L)'
;MKLQHRIAMILVFLLGIVSLIMGTLVLLGLHETGHVVLQGLLIYNIVLGILSLLVAYLIWNRSRSTSSAVLLLLFSNISVLIFLVLFPNNVAKESIMSMEIRTIIWAIVYLFIRWGSFKNSSLSTKGWGRMAVLLGATTIFLHSCKNNPNKQNSSSQSKPDQVQVEEPSPKVAISNDAWNHQIQLDRGSKWLANAETTSGVSKMRNAIIEFKGRSVSEYRALGDELNALKNTIVKECTMTGPSHDNLHIWLHPLIEKIEALQNIDSEASGVQMVQDIEQHLNGYYDFFE
;
A
#
# COMPACT_ATOMS: atom_id res chain seq x y z
N MET A 1 -5.97 35.25 18.86
CA MET A 1 -6.37 34.05 18.10
C MET A 1 -7.27 33.18 18.98
N LYS A 2 -8.44 32.72 18.52
CA LYS A 2 -9.31 31.84 19.33
C LYS A 2 -8.58 30.52 19.61
N LEU A 3 -8.76 29.92 20.79
CA LEU A 3 -8.10 28.67 21.19
C LEU A 3 -8.25 27.57 20.13
N GLN A 4 -9.43 27.45 19.53
CA GLN A 4 -9.73 26.50 18.46
C GLN A 4 -8.83 26.65 17.22
N HIS A 5 -8.49 27.89 16.83
CA HIS A 5 -7.60 28.11 15.68
C HIS A 5 -6.15 27.79 16.05
N ARG A 6 -5.76 27.91 17.32
CA ARG A 6 -4.41 27.55 17.80
C ARG A 6 -4.23 26.04 17.76
N ILE A 7 -5.23 25.31 18.23
CA ILE A 7 -5.26 23.85 18.16
C ILE A 7 -5.24 23.39 16.70
N ALA A 8 -6.09 23.95 15.83
CA ALA A 8 -6.11 23.60 14.42
C ALA A 8 -4.77 23.90 13.71
N MET A 9 -4.14 25.04 14.00
CA MET A 9 -2.83 25.39 13.46
C MET A 9 -1.76 24.38 13.87
N ILE A 10 -1.66 24.05 15.17
CA ILE A 10 -0.67 23.08 15.67
C ILE A 10 -0.90 21.71 15.05
N LEU A 11 -2.17 21.27 14.98
CA LEU A 11 -2.53 19.98 14.40
C LEU A 11 -2.13 19.89 12.92
N VAL A 12 -2.48 20.89 12.11
CA VAL A 12 -2.14 20.93 10.68
C VAL A 12 -0.64 21.07 10.46
N PHE A 13 0.06 21.81 11.31
CA PHE A 13 1.51 21.96 11.27
C PHE A 13 2.21 20.61 11.53
N LEU A 14 1.84 19.90 12.59
CA LEU A 14 2.39 18.58 12.90
C LEU A 14 2.09 17.57 11.80
N LEU A 15 0.85 17.56 11.29
CA LEU A 15 0.45 16.70 10.17
C LEU A 15 1.31 16.97 8.92
N GLY A 16 1.58 18.25 8.62
CA GLY A 16 2.44 18.67 7.51
C GLY A 16 3.89 18.20 7.68
N ILE A 17 4.47 18.37 8.86
CA ILE A 17 5.84 17.92 9.16
C ILE A 17 5.96 16.41 9.02
N VAL A 18 5.04 15.64 9.63
CA VAL A 18 5.08 14.17 9.56
C VAL A 18 4.96 13.71 8.11
N SER A 19 4.03 14.28 7.34
CA SER A 19 3.86 13.94 5.92
C SER A 19 5.11 14.25 5.09
N LEU A 20 5.76 15.38 5.36
CA LEU A 20 6.97 15.80 4.66
C LEU A 20 8.17 14.89 4.98
N ILE A 21 8.41 14.62 6.27
CA ILE A 21 9.52 13.78 6.72
C ILE A 21 9.33 12.36 6.23
N MET A 22 8.18 11.74 6.49
CA MET A 22 7.92 10.35 6.07
C MET A 22 7.98 10.21 4.55
N GLY A 23 7.40 11.18 3.82
CA GLY A 23 7.48 11.19 2.36
C GLY A 23 8.92 11.29 1.84
N THR A 24 9.72 12.18 2.41
CA THR A 24 11.11 12.38 1.99
C THR A 24 12.00 11.19 2.37
N LEU A 25 11.81 10.62 3.57
CA LEU A 25 12.62 9.52 4.08
C LEU A 25 12.45 8.24 3.25
N VAL A 26 11.21 7.94 2.86
CA VAL A 26 10.90 6.84 1.95
C VAL A 26 11.41 7.14 0.53
N LEU A 27 11.33 8.39 0.07
CA LEU A 27 11.81 8.76 -1.28
C LEU A 27 13.33 8.66 -1.41
N LEU A 28 14.06 9.00 -0.33
CA LEU A 28 15.51 8.89 -0.26
C LEU A 28 15.99 7.45 0.01
N GLY A 29 15.09 6.49 0.18
CA GLY A 29 15.43 5.10 0.48
C GLY A 29 16.04 4.91 1.88
N LEU A 30 15.85 5.87 2.79
CA LEU A 30 16.34 5.80 4.18
C LEU A 30 15.36 5.09 5.12
N HIS A 31 14.16 4.79 4.61
CA HIS A 31 13.14 4.04 5.31
C HIS A 31 12.61 2.96 4.37
N GLU A 32 12.91 1.71 4.69
CA GLU A 32 12.53 0.58 3.87
C GLU A 32 11.11 0.14 4.18
N THR A 33 10.19 0.52 3.30
CA THR A 33 8.88 -0.11 3.24
C THR A 33 9.05 -1.32 2.31
N GLY A 34 8.94 -2.55 2.81
CA GLY A 34 9.07 -3.77 1.99
C GLY A 34 7.89 -4.02 1.04
N HIS A 35 7.26 -2.95 0.54
CA HIS A 35 6.17 -2.97 -0.41
C HIS A 35 6.45 -2.01 -1.56
N VAL A 36 5.87 -2.29 -2.73
CA VAL A 36 5.97 -1.43 -3.92
C VAL A 36 5.33 -0.08 -3.60
N VAL A 37 6.16 0.96 -3.53
CA VAL A 37 5.71 2.33 -3.23
C VAL A 37 5.35 3.03 -4.53
N LEU A 38 4.10 3.45 -4.66
CA LEU A 38 3.66 4.27 -5.78
C LEU A 38 4.37 5.64 -5.71
N GLN A 39 5.39 5.87 -6.54
CA GLN A 39 6.17 7.11 -6.52
C GLN A 39 5.29 8.37 -6.63
N GLY A 40 4.23 8.31 -7.45
CA GLY A 40 3.24 9.40 -7.55
C GLY A 40 2.55 9.72 -6.22
N LEU A 41 2.24 8.70 -5.42
CA LEU A 41 1.63 8.88 -4.10
C LEU A 41 2.60 9.51 -3.10
N LEU A 42 3.89 9.19 -3.24
CA LEU A 42 4.93 9.72 -2.38
C LEU A 42 5.20 11.21 -2.66
N ILE A 43 5.31 11.57 -3.94
CA ILE A 43 5.41 12.97 -4.38
C ILE A 43 4.18 13.74 -3.92
N TYR A 44 2.99 13.16 -4.08
CA TYR A 44 1.75 13.75 -3.57
C TYR A 44 1.81 14.05 -2.06
N ASN A 45 2.30 13.10 -1.24
CA ASN A 45 2.44 13.27 0.21
C ASN A 45 3.39 14.40 0.62
N ILE A 46 4.51 14.55 -0.11
CA ILE A 46 5.48 15.62 0.11
C ILE A 46 4.83 16.97 -0.23
N VAL A 47 4.20 17.08 -1.39
CA VAL A 47 3.52 18.31 -1.84
C VAL A 47 2.40 18.70 -0.87
N LEU A 48 1.58 17.74 -0.45
CA LEU A 48 0.53 17.94 0.55
C LEU A 48 1.10 18.33 1.91
N GLY A 49 2.25 17.80 2.31
CA GLY A 49 2.97 18.22 3.51
C GLY A 49 3.33 19.70 3.47
N ILE A 50 3.94 20.16 2.37
CA ILE A 50 4.29 21.58 2.17
C ILE A 50 3.03 22.46 2.16
N LEU A 51 1.99 22.08 1.43
CA LEU A 51 0.71 22.80 1.39
C LEU A 51 0.06 22.88 2.78
N SER A 52 0.19 21.83 3.60
CA SER A 52 -0.29 21.82 4.98
C SER A 52 0.43 22.85 5.84
N LEU A 53 1.76 22.99 5.70
CA LEU A 53 2.53 24.03 6.40
C LEU A 53 2.11 25.44 5.97
N LEU A 54 1.86 25.64 4.67
CA LEU A 54 1.31 26.90 4.15
C LEU A 54 -0.09 27.18 4.74
N VAL A 55 -0.95 26.17 4.84
CA VAL A 55 -2.26 26.32 5.47
C VAL A 55 -2.15 26.63 6.96
N ALA A 56 -1.22 25.99 7.69
CA ALA A 56 -0.95 26.32 9.09
C ALA A 56 -0.54 27.80 9.25
N TYR A 57 0.30 28.31 8.35
CA TYR A 57 0.66 29.73 8.29
C TYR A 57 -0.55 30.63 7.95
N LEU A 58 -1.42 30.22 7.03
CA LEU A 58 -2.65 30.97 6.71
C LEU A 58 -3.64 31.01 7.88
N ILE A 59 -3.76 29.91 8.64
CA ILE A 59 -4.55 29.86 9.88
C ILE A 59 -3.98 30.83 10.91
N TRP A 60 -2.66 30.88 11.05
CA TRP A 60 -1.96 31.81 11.94
C TRP A 60 -2.22 33.26 11.57
N ASN A 61 -2.07 33.61 10.29
CA ASN A 61 -2.31 34.97 9.77
C ASN A 61 -3.80 35.31 9.60
N ARG A 62 -4.69 34.38 9.99
CA ARG A 62 -6.15 34.57 10.00
C ARG A 62 -6.72 34.95 8.63
N SER A 63 -6.12 34.42 7.56
CA SER A 63 -6.52 34.72 6.19
C SER A 63 -7.94 34.22 5.89
N ARG A 64 -8.70 35.00 5.13
CA ARG A 64 -10.05 34.63 4.66
C ARG A 64 -10.04 33.37 3.78
N SER A 65 -8.90 33.07 3.15
CA SER A 65 -8.72 31.89 2.27
C SER A 65 -8.57 30.56 3.03
N THR A 66 -8.37 30.60 4.36
CA THR A 66 -8.12 29.41 5.18
C THR A 66 -9.16 28.32 4.98
N SER A 67 -10.45 28.67 5.01
CA SER A 67 -11.52 27.67 4.86
C SER A 67 -11.54 27.03 3.47
N SER A 68 -11.20 27.80 2.42
CA SER A 68 -11.14 27.30 1.05
C SER A 68 -9.93 26.38 0.87
N ALA A 69 -8.76 26.76 1.39
CA ALA A 69 -7.55 25.95 1.31
C ALA A 69 -7.70 24.60 2.03
N VAL A 70 -8.27 24.61 3.25
CA VAL A 70 -8.56 23.38 4.02
C VAL A 70 -9.53 22.46 3.25
N LEU A 71 -10.55 23.04 2.62
CA LEU A 71 -11.53 22.29 1.83
C LEU A 71 -10.89 21.66 0.57
N LEU A 72 -10.02 22.39 -0.13
CA LEU A 72 -9.29 21.87 -1.28
C LEU A 72 -8.40 20.69 -0.91
N LEU A 73 -7.67 20.78 0.21
CA LEU A 73 -6.82 19.68 0.68
C LEU A 73 -7.67 18.47 1.11
N LEU A 74 -8.82 18.69 1.74
CA LEU A 74 -9.76 17.61 2.04
C LEU A 74 -10.23 16.89 0.77
N PHE A 75 -10.69 17.63 -0.25
CA PHE A 75 -11.12 17.04 -1.53
C PHE A 75 -9.99 16.29 -2.23
N SER A 76 -8.78 16.84 -2.21
CA SER A 76 -7.60 16.19 -2.77
C SER A 76 -7.36 14.83 -2.10
N ASN A 77 -7.42 14.75 -0.76
CA ASN A 77 -7.21 13.49 -0.05
C ASN A 77 -8.33 12.48 -0.27
N ILE A 78 -9.59 12.93 -0.35
CA ILE A 78 -10.73 12.07 -0.71
C ILE A 78 -10.54 11.52 -2.13
N SER A 79 -10.16 12.35 -3.09
CA SER A 79 -9.94 11.93 -4.47
C SER A 79 -8.84 10.86 -4.58
N VAL A 80 -7.73 11.05 -3.87
CA VAL A 80 -6.65 10.06 -3.82
C VAL A 80 -7.12 8.78 -3.13
N LEU A 81 -7.83 8.88 -1.99
CA LEU A 81 -8.36 7.71 -1.30
C LEU A 81 -9.30 6.89 -2.20
N ILE A 82 -10.21 7.55 -2.92
CA ILE A 82 -11.09 6.90 -3.90
C ILE A 82 -10.25 6.18 -4.97
N PHE A 83 -9.24 6.85 -5.52
CA PHE A 83 -8.35 6.24 -6.50
C PHE A 83 -7.67 4.97 -5.94
N LEU A 84 -7.13 5.01 -4.72
CA LEU A 84 -6.45 3.85 -4.14
C LEU A 84 -7.43 2.69 -3.85
N VAL A 85 -8.66 2.97 -3.44
CA VAL A 85 -9.70 1.95 -3.22
C VAL A 85 -10.19 1.32 -4.53
N LEU A 86 -10.18 2.07 -5.64
CA LEU A 86 -10.54 1.55 -6.97
C LEU A 86 -9.43 0.68 -7.59
N PHE A 87 -8.17 0.87 -7.20
CA PHE A 87 -7.01 0.14 -7.73
C PHE A 87 -6.16 -0.49 -6.60
N PRO A 88 -6.72 -1.43 -5.82
CA PRO A 88 -6.07 -1.95 -4.61
C PRO A 88 -4.85 -2.84 -4.88
N ASN A 89 -4.78 -3.47 -6.06
CA ASN A 89 -3.75 -4.46 -6.38
C ASN A 89 -2.34 -3.88 -6.56
N ASN A 90 -2.20 -2.55 -6.60
CA ASN A 90 -0.96 -1.86 -6.93
C ASN A 90 -0.46 -0.98 -5.77
N VAL A 91 -1.07 -1.07 -4.59
CA VAL A 91 -0.87 -0.12 -3.49
C VAL A 91 -0.72 -0.86 -2.15
N ALA A 92 0.29 -0.46 -1.37
CA ALA A 92 0.46 -0.96 0.00
C ALA A 92 -0.75 -0.62 0.89
N LYS A 93 -1.25 -1.60 1.64
CA LYS A 93 -2.38 -1.42 2.58
C LYS A 93 -2.11 -0.29 3.59
N GLU A 94 -0.87 -0.16 4.05
CA GLU A 94 -0.41 0.93 4.91
C GLU A 94 -0.62 2.33 4.31
N SER A 95 -0.48 2.46 2.98
CA SER A 95 -0.72 3.73 2.29
C SER A 95 -2.20 4.09 2.24
N ILE A 96 -3.08 3.10 2.09
CA ILE A 96 -4.54 3.31 2.12
C ILE A 96 -4.96 3.76 3.53
N MET A 97 -4.51 3.05 4.56
CA MET A 97 -4.81 3.41 5.95
C MET A 97 -4.32 4.84 6.30
N SER A 98 -3.12 5.22 5.83
CA SER A 98 -2.61 6.58 6.01
C SER A 98 -3.49 7.64 5.34
N MET A 99 -4.03 7.37 4.15
CA MET A 99 -4.93 8.28 3.44
C MET A 99 -6.31 8.39 4.10
N GLU A 100 -6.81 7.30 4.69
CA GLU A 100 -8.05 7.32 5.48
C GLU A 100 -7.90 8.21 6.72
N ILE A 101 -6.85 7.99 7.52
CA ILE A 101 -6.54 8.79 8.70
C ILE A 101 -6.43 10.27 8.34
N ARG A 102 -5.72 10.59 7.25
CA ARG A 102 -5.54 11.95 6.78
C ARG A 102 -6.87 12.60 6.37
N THR A 103 -7.74 11.85 5.69
CA THR A 103 -9.08 12.32 5.29
C THR A 103 -9.94 12.65 6.52
N ILE A 104 -9.88 11.81 7.56
CA ILE A 104 -10.59 12.05 8.83
C ILE A 104 -10.06 13.31 9.51
N ILE A 105 -8.74 13.47 9.62
CA ILE A 105 -8.13 14.64 10.27
C ILE A 105 -8.51 15.93 9.52
N TRP A 106 -8.43 15.95 8.18
CA TRP A 106 -8.83 17.13 7.40
C TRP A 106 -10.32 17.45 7.54
N ALA A 107 -11.19 16.45 7.61
CA ALA A 107 -12.60 16.64 7.88
C ALA A 107 -12.83 17.28 9.25
N ILE A 108 -12.13 16.80 10.29
CA ILE A 108 -12.18 17.37 11.64
C ILE A 108 -11.69 18.83 11.62
N VAL A 109 -10.53 19.11 11.02
CA VAL A 109 -9.98 20.47 10.91
C VAL A 109 -10.97 21.41 10.22
N TYR A 110 -11.58 20.97 9.12
CA TYR A 110 -12.60 21.74 8.42
C TYR A 110 -13.81 22.05 9.30
N LEU A 111 -14.34 21.05 10.00
CA LEU A 111 -15.46 21.23 10.92
C LEU A 111 -15.09 22.17 12.08
N PHE A 112 -13.90 22.04 12.66
CA PHE A 112 -13.42 22.92 13.74
C PHE A 112 -13.34 24.39 13.31
N ILE A 113 -12.85 24.66 12.10
CA ILE A 113 -12.77 26.02 11.55
C ILE A 113 -14.17 26.57 11.25
N ARG A 114 -15.06 25.76 10.66
CA ARG A 114 -16.43 26.16 10.30
C ARG A 114 -17.34 26.35 11.51
N TRP A 115 -17.20 25.51 12.54
CA TRP A 115 -17.90 25.64 13.82
C TRP A 115 -17.57 26.96 14.54
N GLY A 116 -16.28 27.35 14.52
CA GLY A 116 -15.83 28.63 15.07
C GLY A 116 -16.38 29.87 14.34
N SER A 117 -16.80 29.71 13.08
CA SER A 117 -17.48 30.72 12.26
C SER A 117 -18.99 30.76 12.52
N PHE A 118 -19.63 29.61 12.76
CA PHE A 118 -21.08 29.50 12.95
C PHE A 118 -21.56 30.21 14.22
N LYS A 119 -20.75 30.23 15.29
CA LYS A 119 -21.06 30.94 16.54
C LYS A 119 -21.12 32.48 16.39
N ASN A 120 -20.67 33.03 15.26
CA ASN A 120 -20.48 34.48 15.08
C ASN A 120 -21.20 35.09 13.86
N SER A 121 -22.03 34.35 13.14
CA SER A 121 -22.77 34.90 12.00
C SER A 121 -24.27 34.82 12.26
N SER A 122 -24.93 35.97 12.46
CA SER A 122 -26.32 36.10 12.02
C SER A 122 -26.35 35.77 10.54
N LEU A 123 -27.16 34.78 10.17
CA LEU A 123 -27.33 34.25 8.82
C LEU A 123 -27.39 35.37 7.77
N SER A 124 -26.39 35.45 6.89
CA SER A 124 -26.53 36.14 5.60
C SER A 124 -26.37 35.10 4.50
N THR A 125 -27.52 34.70 3.97
CA THR A 125 -27.78 33.56 3.09
C THR A 125 -27.44 33.80 1.61
N LYS A 126 -26.68 34.84 1.25
CA LYS A 126 -26.52 35.23 -0.17
C LYS A 126 -25.43 34.48 -0.95
N GLY A 127 -24.68 33.55 -0.35
CA GLY A 127 -23.62 32.81 -1.05
C GLY A 127 -23.94 31.36 -1.46
N TRP A 128 -25.00 30.77 -0.92
CA TRP A 128 -25.21 29.31 -0.99
C TRP A 128 -25.96 28.85 -2.25
N GLY A 129 -26.67 29.75 -2.93
CA GLY A 129 -27.46 29.40 -4.12
C GLY A 129 -26.64 28.92 -5.32
N ARG A 130 -25.35 29.28 -5.41
CA ARG A 130 -24.49 28.91 -6.55
C ARG A 130 -23.74 27.59 -6.36
N MET A 131 -23.63 27.08 -5.13
CA MET A 131 -22.95 25.80 -4.85
C MET A 131 -23.92 24.63 -4.64
N ALA A 132 -25.19 24.91 -4.34
CA ALA A 132 -26.23 23.88 -4.19
C ALA A 132 -26.65 23.24 -5.52
N VAL A 133 -26.39 23.90 -6.67
CA VAL A 133 -26.74 23.38 -8.00
C VAL A 133 -25.73 22.35 -8.52
N LEU A 134 -24.52 22.28 -7.94
CA LEU A 134 -23.52 21.27 -8.33
C LEU A 134 -23.46 20.04 -7.42
N LEU A 135 -24.28 20.00 -6.35
CA LEU A 135 -24.41 18.86 -5.43
C LEU A 135 -25.71 18.06 -5.65
N GLY A 136 -26.25 18.10 -6.86
CA GLY A 136 -27.49 17.41 -7.25
C GLY A 136 -27.33 16.21 -8.19
N ALA A 137 -26.10 15.72 -8.44
CA ALA A 137 -25.87 14.66 -9.44
C ALA A 137 -25.05 13.44 -8.95
N THR A 138 -24.76 13.30 -7.66
CA THR A 138 -24.07 12.09 -7.15
C THR A 138 -24.68 11.58 -5.85
N THR A 139 -25.98 11.25 -5.88
CA THR A 139 -26.61 10.41 -4.86
C THR A 139 -27.51 9.37 -5.53
N ILE A 140 -26.92 8.45 -6.28
CA ILE A 140 -27.47 7.11 -6.49
C ILE A 140 -26.29 6.14 -6.35
N PHE A 141 -26.53 5.03 -5.67
CA PHE A 141 -25.60 3.97 -5.24
C PHE A 141 -25.03 4.09 -3.83
N LEU A 142 -25.90 4.13 -2.81
CA LEU A 142 -25.76 3.28 -1.62
C LEU A 142 -27.16 3.03 -1.02
N HIS A 143 -27.87 2.02 -1.54
CA HIS A 143 -28.91 1.28 -0.82
C HIS A 143 -28.87 -0.17 -1.31
N SER A 144 -27.98 -0.98 -0.72
CA SER A 144 -28.13 -2.43 -0.69
C SER A 144 -28.47 -2.79 0.76
N CYS A 145 -29.73 -3.15 1.00
CA CYS A 145 -30.16 -3.75 2.26
C CYS A 145 -29.84 -5.26 2.23
N LYS A 146 -29.52 -5.87 3.39
CA LYS A 146 -30.55 -6.58 4.19
C LYS A 146 -29.96 -7.39 5.36
N ASN A 147 -30.71 -7.35 6.47
CA ASN A 147 -30.57 -8.13 7.70
C ASN A 147 -30.80 -9.66 7.55
N ASN A 148 -30.18 -10.40 8.47
CA ASN A 148 -30.30 -11.83 8.84
C ASN A 148 -31.75 -12.22 9.29
N PRO A 149 -32.29 -13.44 9.07
CA PRO A 149 -31.98 -14.64 9.89
C PRO A 149 -32.03 -16.03 9.18
N ASN A 150 -31.43 -17.00 9.88
CA ASN A 150 -31.43 -18.47 9.78
C ASN A 150 -32.75 -19.20 9.37
N LYS A 151 -32.70 -20.21 8.45
CA LYS A 151 -33.30 -21.58 8.54
C LYS A 151 -33.32 -22.40 7.22
N GLN A 152 -32.64 -23.55 7.27
CA GLN A 152 -32.96 -24.92 6.80
C GLN A 152 -33.76 -25.25 5.50
N ASN A 153 -33.13 -26.15 4.72
CA ASN A 153 -33.58 -27.44 4.13
C ASN A 153 -34.29 -27.55 2.75
N SER A 154 -33.59 -28.29 1.87
CA SER A 154 -34.02 -29.41 1.00
C SER A 154 -35.13 -29.26 -0.04
N SER A 155 -34.79 -29.52 -1.32
CA SER A 155 -35.32 -30.63 -2.14
C SER A 155 -34.78 -30.59 -3.59
N SER A 156 -34.94 -31.71 -4.28
CA SER A 156 -34.05 -32.30 -5.28
C SER A 156 -34.46 -32.13 -6.76
N GLN A 157 -33.57 -32.62 -7.64
CA GLN A 157 -33.76 -33.18 -9.01
C GLN A 157 -33.93 -32.19 -10.19
N SER A 158 -33.27 -32.35 -11.35
CA SER A 158 -32.89 -33.57 -12.09
C SER A 158 -31.79 -33.32 -13.16
N LYS A 159 -31.04 -34.39 -13.50
CA LYS A 159 -29.98 -34.55 -14.56
C LYS A 159 -30.62 -34.93 -15.94
N PRO A 160 -29.93 -35.05 -17.11
CA PRO A 160 -28.79 -35.96 -17.40
C PRO A 160 -27.61 -35.38 -18.26
N ASP A 161 -26.36 -35.70 -17.91
CA ASP A 161 -25.34 -36.50 -18.68
C ASP A 161 -24.42 -35.65 -19.59
N GLN A 162 -23.10 -35.60 -19.40
CA GLN A 162 -22.12 -36.67 -19.71
C GLN A 162 -20.94 -36.72 -18.70
N VAL A 163 -20.25 -37.86 -18.63
CA VAL A 163 -19.29 -38.31 -17.58
C VAL A 163 -17.86 -38.38 -18.12
N GLN A 164 -16.87 -38.08 -17.26
CA GLN A 164 -15.58 -38.76 -16.96
C GLN A 164 -14.50 -37.71 -16.64
N VAL A 165 -13.55 -37.81 -15.71
CA VAL A 165 -13.14 -38.68 -14.58
C VAL A 165 -12.16 -37.78 -13.81
N GLU A 166 -12.27 -37.61 -12.49
CA GLU A 166 -11.11 -37.25 -11.64
C GLU A 166 -11.32 -37.59 -10.15
N GLU A 167 -10.22 -38.04 -9.54
CA GLU A 167 -10.03 -38.65 -8.22
C GLU A 167 -10.28 -37.74 -7.00
N PRO A 168 -10.36 -38.28 -5.76
CA PRO A 168 -10.75 -37.52 -4.58
C PRO A 168 -9.58 -36.81 -3.85
N SER A 169 -9.85 -35.56 -3.46
CA SER A 169 -9.26 -34.81 -2.33
C SER A 169 -7.83 -34.24 -2.54
N PRO A 170 -7.33 -33.23 -1.77
CA PRO A 170 -7.89 -32.51 -0.63
C PRO A 170 -7.75 -30.97 -0.67
N LYS A 171 -8.33 -30.31 0.35
CA LYS A 171 -8.17 -28.90 0.76
C LYS A 171 -6.80 -28.30 0.40
N VAL A 172 -6.76 -27.39 -0.56
CA VAL A 172 -5.55 -26.64 -0.91
C VAL A 172 -5.43 -25.43 0.02
N ALA A 173 -4.42 -25.48 0.89
CA ALA A 173 -3.83 -24.30 1.50
C ALA A 173 -3.38 -23.37 0.37
N ILE A 174 -3.75 -22.09 0.46
CA ILE A 174 -3.35 -21.06 -0.51
C ILE A 174 -1.81 -21.03 -0.54
N SER A 175 -1.21 -21.58 -1.60
CA SER A 175 0.22 -21.49 -1.88
C SER A 175 0.50 -20.09 -2.43
N ASN A 176 1.46 -19.39 -1.82
CA ASN A 176 2.00 -18.11 -2.29
C ASN A 176 2.96 -18.28 -3.49
N ASP A 177 2.97 -19.43 -4.17
CA ASP A 177 3.91 -19.74 -5.26
C ASP A 177 3.32 -19.55 -6.65
N ALA A 178 2.14 -18.92 -6.75
CA ALA A 178 1.45 -18.68 -8.02
C ALA A 178 2.16 -17.70 -8.98
N TRP A 179 3.33 -17.17 -8.61
CA TRP A 179 4.11 -16.24 -9.42
C TRP A 179 4.66 -16.89 -10.69
N ASN A 180 4.99 -18.19 -10.64
CA ASN A 180 5.53 -18.96 -11.76
C ASN A 180 4.54 -19.08 -12.94
N HIS A 181 3.25 -18.93 -12.69
CA HIS A 181 2.18 -18.90 -13.71
C HIS A 181 1.88 -17.48 -14.22
N GLN A 182 2.39 -16.45 -13.54
CA GLN A 182 2.16 -15.05 -13.87
C GLN A 182 3.34 -14.43 -14.63
N ILE A 183 4.55 -14.90 -14.35
CA ILE A 183 5.77 -14.48 -15.05
C ILE A 183 5.81 -15.06 -16.46
N GLN A 184 6.28 -14.27 -17.42
CA GLN A 184 6.35 -14.64 -18.83
C GLN A 184 7.81 -14.79 -19.27
N LEU A 185 8.04 -15.43 -20.43
CA LEU A 185 9.32 -15.43 -21.14
C LEU A 185 9.31 -14.35 -22.23
N ASP A 186 10.48 -13.79 -22.60
CA ASP A 186 10.61 -12.95 -23.79
C ASP A 186 10.49 -13.82 -25.04
N ARG A 187 9.25 -14.03 -25.50
CA ARG A 187 8.96 -14.80 -26.71
C ARG A 187 9.61 -16.19 -26.70
N GLY A 188 9.66 -16.81 -25.51
CA GLY A 188 10.26 -18.13 -25.28
C GLY A 188 11.71 -18.11 -24.79
N SER A 189 12.36 -16.93 -24.73
CA SER A 189 13.69 -16.73 -24.17
C SER A 189 13.64 -16.13 -22.77
N LYS A 190 14.73 -16.27 -22.00
CA LYS A 190 14.87 -15.65 -20.68
C LYS A 190 15.01 -14.13 -20.84
N TRP A 191 14.59 -13.41 -19.81
CA TRP A 191 14.78 -11.97 -19.69
C TRP A 191 16.23 -11.65 -19.36
N LEU A 192 16.82 -10.71 -20.10
CA LEU A 192 18.13 -10.19 -19.76
C LEU A 192 18.04 -9.34 -18.48
N ALA A 193 18.78 -9.76 -17.46
CA ALA A 193 18.98 -8.99 -16.25
C ALA A 193 20.29 -8.20 -16.30
N ASN A 194 20.32 -7.06 -15.61
CA ASN A 194 21.59 -6.38 -15.39
C ASN A 194 22.45 -7.17 -14.39
N ALA A 195 23.77 -7.06 -14.53
CA ALA A 195 24.73 -7.88 -13.79
C ALA A 195 24.56 -7.78 -12.26
N GLU A 196 24.20 -6.59 -11.77
CA GLU A 196 23.99 -6.32 -10.35
C GLU A 196 22.78 -7.10 -9.79
N THR A 197 21.69 -7.22 -10.56
CA THR A 197 20.52 -8.03 -10.22
C THR A 197 20.92 -9.50 -10.09
N THR A 198 21.53 -10.08 -11.13
CA THR A 198 21.97 -11.48 -11.14
C THR A 198 22.98 -11.77 -10.02
N SER A 199 23.92 -10.83 -9.78
CA SER A 199 24.88 -10.92 -8.68
C SER A 199 24.20 -10.91 -7.31
N GLY A 200 23.22 -10.03 -7.10
CA GLY A 200 22.45 -9.96 -5.87
C GLY A 200 21.68 -11.26 -5.58
N VAL A 201 21.03 -11.83 -6.59
CA VAL A 201 20.35 -13.13 -6.46
C VAL A 201 21.34 -14.25 -6.13
N SER A 202 22.51 -14.26 -6.76
CA SER A 202 23.57 -15.22 -6.43
C SER A 202 24.05 -15.09 -5.00
N LYS A 203 24.20 -13.85 -4.48
CA LYS A 203 24.61 -13.61 -3.09
C LYS A 203 23.54 -14.10 -2.11
N MET A 204 22.26 -13.86 -2.39
CA MET A 204 21.16 -14.38 -1.56
C MET A 204 21.20 -15.90 -1.48
N ARG A 205 21.39 -16.56 -2.63
CA ARG A 205 21.47 -18.02 -2.67
C ARG A 205 22.67 -18.55 -1.88
N ASN A 206 23.82 -17.89 -1.98
CA ASN A 206 24.99 -18.27 -1.20
C ASN A 206 24.72 -18.12 0.31
N ALA A 207 24.09 -17.04 0.74
CA ALA A 207 23.70 -16.85 2.15
C ALA A 207 22.80 -18.00 2.64
N ILE A 208 21.82 -18.42 1.84
CA ILE A 208 20.96 -19.58 2.14
C ILE A 208 21.77 -20.88 2.25
N ILE A 209 22.65 -21.16 1.28
CA ILE A 209 23.45 -22.40 1.24
C ILE A 209 24.43 -22.48 2.42
N GLU A 210 25.06 -21.35 2.76
CA GLU A 210 26.03 -21.25 3.84
C GLU A 210 25.37 -21.24 5.22
N PHE A 211 24.07 -20.90 5.30
CA PHE A 211 23.37 -20.86 6.57
C PHE A 211 23.35 -22.23 7.28
N LYS A 212 23.71 -22.22 8.56
CA LYS A 212 23.71 -23.39 9.47
C LYS A 212 23.03 -23.10 10.81
N GLY A 213 22.37 -21.94 10.92
CA GLY A 213 21.75 -21.49 12.16
C GLY A 213 20.65 -22.44 12.61
N ARG A 214 20.43 -22.47 13.93
CA ARG A 214 19.46 -23.38 14.56
C ARG A 214 18.48 -22.68 15.48
N SER A 215 18.70 -21.41 15.79
CA SER A 215 17.84 -20.61 16.65
C SER A 215 16.99 -19.62 15.87
N VAL A 216 15.84 -19.24 16.43
CA VAL A 216 14.97 -18.18 15.90
C VAL A 216 15.74 -16.90 15.60
N SER A 217 16.66 -16.48 16.48
CA SER A 217 17.48 -15.28 16.27
C SER A 217 18.39 -15.37 15.04
N GLU A 218 18.96 -16.54 14.76
CA GLU A 218 19.83 -16.73 13.60
C GLU A 218 19.03 -16.73 12.30
N TYR A 219 17.85 -17.33 12.28
CA TYR A 219 16.93 -17.25 11.13
C TYR A 219 16.49 -15.82 10.85
N ARG A 220 16.12 -15.05 11.88
CA ARG A 220 15.77 -13.64 11.71
C ARG A 220 16.95 -12.82 11.19
N ALA A 221 18.16 -13.09 11.67
CA ALA A 221 19.38 -12.45 11.18
C ALA A 221 19.66 -12.79 9.70
N LEU A 222 19.41 -14.03 9.27
CA LEU A 222 19.44 -14.39 7.84
C LEU A 222 18.38 -13.61 7.06
N GLY A 223 17.17 -13.46 7.60
CA GLY A 223 16.13 -12.60 7.01
C GLY A 223 16.60 -11.16 6.83
N ASP A 224 17.30 -10.58 7.81
CA ASP A 224 17.86 -9.23 7.73
C ASP A 224 18.96 -9.12 6.65
N GLU A 225 19.83 -10.13 6.52
CA GLU A 225 20.86 -10.20 5.48
C GLU A 225 20.24 -10.28 4.07
N LEU A 226 19.27 -11.16 3.89
CA LEU A 226 18.54 -11.29 2.62
C LEU A 226 17.78 -10.01 2.27
N ASN A 227 17.19 -9.34 3.27
CA ASN A 227 16.55 -8.05 3.08
C ASN A 227 17.55 -7.02 2.56
N ALA A 228 18.73 -6.91 3.17
CA ALA A 228 19.79 -5.99 2.73
C ALA A 228 20.25 -6.27 1.28
N LEU A 229 20.42 -7.54 0.91
CA LEU A 229 20.72 -7.94 -0.46
C LEU A 229 19.59 -7.57 -1.43
N LYS A 230 18.33 -7.75 -1.03
CA LYS A 230 17.15 -7.36 -1.82
C LYS A 230 17.14 -5.86 -2.10
N ASN A 231 17.48 -5.03 -1.12
CA ASN A 231 17.57 -3.58 -1.35
C ASN A 231 18.67 -3.20 -2.34
N THR A 232 19.77 -3.94 -2.32
CA THR A 232 20.85 -3.75 -3.30
C THR A 232 20.35 -4.05 -4.71
N ILE A 233 19.63 -5.18 -4.90
CA ILE A 233 19.00 -5.52 -6.19
C ILE A 233 18.05 -4.42 -6.66
N VAL A 234 17.15 -3.95 -5.78
CA VAL A 234 16.18 -2.91 -6.12
C VAL A 234 16.88 -1.59 -6.50
N LYS A 235 17.92 -1.22 -5.75
CA LYS A 235 18.68 0.02 -5.94
C LYS A 235 19.52 0.01 -7.21
N GLU A 236 20.13 -1.12 -7.53
CA GLU A 236 21.05 -1.28 -8.65
C GLU A 236 20.37 -1.79 -9.93
N CYS A 237 19.06 -2.01 -9.92
CA CYS A 237 18.30 -2.41 -11.09
C CYS A 237 18.28 -1.30 -12.15
N THR A 238 18.94 -1.54 -13.28
CA THR A 238 18.94 -0.64 -14.45
C THR A 238 18.03 -1.12 -15.58
N MET A 239 17.34 -2.25 -15.38
CA MET A 239 16.41 -2.79 -16.37
C MET A 239 15.22 -1.85 -16.57
N THR A 240 14.68 -1.83 -17.78
CA THR A 240 13.46 -1.09 -18.12
C THR A 240 12.55 -1.95 -18.98
N GLY A 241 11.26 -1.59 -19.04
CA GLY A 241 10.28 -2.31 -19.86
C GLY A 241 9.98 -3.72 -19.36
N PRO A 242 9.59 -4.66 -20.25
CA PRO A 242 9.06 -5.96 -19.85
C PRO A 242 9.97 -6.82 -18.96
N SER A 243 11.30 -6.72 -19.10
CA SER A 243 12.26 -7.41 -18.22
C SER A 243 12.14 -6.91 -16.77
N HIS A 244 12.03 -5.59 -16.59
CA HIS A 244 11.81 -4.98 -15.28
C HIS A 244 10.46 -5.37 -14.69
N ASP A 245 9.39 -5.34 -15.50
CA ASP A 245 8.04 -5.68 -15.05
C ASP A 245 7.95 -7.16 -14.61
N ASN A 246 8.60 -8.07 -15.33
CA ASN A 246 8.67 -9.47 -14.92
C ASN A 246 9.55 -9.69 -13.70
N LEU A 247 10.59 -8.86 -13.47
CA LEU A 247 11.35 -8.93 -12.23
C LEU A 247 10.44 -8.66 -11.03
N HIS A 248 9.48 -7.72 -11.12
CA HIS A 248 8.53 -7.47 -10.03
C HIS A 248 7.66 -8.68 -9.70
N ILE A 249 7.23 -9.44 -10.72
CA ILE A 249 6.42 -10.65 -10.53
C ILE A 249 7.20 -11.69 -9.71
N TRP A 250 8.50 -11.84 -9.99
CA TRP A 250 9.37 -12.72 -9.22
C TRP A 250 9.76 -12.14 -7.86
N LEU A 251 10.08 -10.85 -7.79
CA LEU A 251 10.67 -10.23 -6.60
C LEU A 251 9.63 -10.01 -5.49
N HIS A 252 8.39 -9.64 -5.81
CA HIS A 252 7.37 -9.32 -4.81
C HIS A 252 7.09 -10.47 -3.80
N PRO A 253 6.74 -11.69 -4.24
CA PRO A 253 6.57 -12.84 -3.34
C PRO A 253 7.84 -13.23 -2.58
N LEU A 254 9.04 -12.98 -3.13
CA LEU A 254 10.30 -13.19 -2.40
C LEU A 254 10.40 -12.23 -1.20
N ILE A 255 9.98 -10.96 -1.37
CA ILE A 255 9.99 -9.97 -0.30
C ILE A 255 9.07 -10.42 0.85
N GLU A 256 7.87 -10.90 0.54
CA GLU A 256 6.94 -11.40 1.56
C GLU A 256 7.52 -12.59 2.33
N LYS A 257 8.22 -13.51 1.65
CA LYS A 257 8.91 -14.64 2.29
C LYS A 257 10.06 -14.17 3.19
N ILE A 258 10.85 -13.18 2.75
CA ILE A 258 11.94 -12.59 3.55
C ILE A 258 11.36 -11.89 4.80
N GLU A 259 10.32 -11.08 4.66
CA GLU A 259 9.65 -10.43 5.79
C GLU A 259 9.06 -11.46 6.77
N ALA A 260 8.49 -12.55 6.26
CA ALA A 260 8.02 -13.63 7.11
C ALA A 260 9.16 -14.31 7.88
N LEU A 261 10.34 -14.51 7.25
CA LEU A 261 11.54 -15.04 7.91
C LEU A 261 12.02 -14.13 9.07
N GLN A 262 11.98 -12.82 8.89
CA GLN A 262 12.35 -11.84 9.93
C GLN A 262 11.39 -11.87 11.14
N ASN A 263 10.17 -12.36 10.96
CA ASN A 263 9.10 -12.32 11.96
C ASN A 263 8.68 -13.70 12.50
N ILE A 264 9.41 -14.78 12.17
CA ILE A 264 9.11 -16.13 12.68
C ILE A 264 9.14 -16.18 14.22
N ASP A 265 8.37 -17.08 14.81
CA ASP A 265 8.30 -17.30 16.26
C ASP A 265 8.84 -18.67 16.69
N SER A 266 9.18 -19.54 15.74
CA SER A 266 9.68 -20.89 15.99
C SER A 266 10.77 -21.33 15.01
N GLU A 267 11.64 -22.25 15.45
CA GLU A 267 12.69 -22.84 14.61
C GLU A 267 12.10 -23.63 13.43
N ALA A 268 10.96 -24.32 13.64
CA ALA A 268 10.28 -25.08 12.60
C ALA A 268 9.80 -24.16 11.45
N SER A 269 9.20 -23.01 11.80
CA SER A 269 8.83 -21.98 10.81
C SER A 269 10.06 -21.40 10.11
N GLY A 270 11.18 -21.25 10.82
CA GLY A 270 12.46 -20.82 10.23
C GLY A 270 12.99 -21.80 9.18
N VAL A 271 13.02 -23.09 9.49
CA VAL A 271 13.42 -24.14 8.52
C VAL A 271 12.53 -24.09 7.28
N GLN A 272 11.21 -24.04 7.46
CA GLN A 272 10.27 -24.00 6.35
C GLN A 272 10.47 -22.75 5.48
N MET A 273 10.60 -21.57 6.11
CA MET A 273 10.74 -20.33 5.36
C MET A 273 12.07 -20.25 4.59
N VAL A 274 13.17 -20.79 5.15
CA VAL A 274 14.44 -20.91 4.43
C VAL A 274 14.30 -21.80 3.18
N GLN A 275 13.58 -22.93 3.29
CA GLN A 275 13.31 -23.80 2.15
C GLN A 275 12.44 -23.11 1.08
N ASP A 276 11.39 -22.41 1.51
CA ASP A 276 10.50 -21.67 0.61
C ASP A 276 11.25 -20.56 -0.14
N ILE A 277 12.16 -19.85 0.55
CA ILE A 277 13.03 -18.83 -0.06
C ILE A 277 14.04 -19.46 -1.02
N GLU A 278 14.65 -20.59 -0.64
CA GLU A 278 15.60 -21.31 -1.50
C GLU A 278 14.95 -21.70 -2.83
N GLN A 279 13.77 -22.32 -2.76
CA GLN A 279 13.00 -22.71 -3.94
C GLN A 279 12.66 -21.49 -4.82
N HIS A 280 12.25 -20.39 -4.20
CA HIS A 280 11.94 -19.14 -4.90
C HIS A 280 13.15 -18.55 -5.62
N LEU A 281 14.31 -18.53 -4.94
CA LEU A 281 15.57 -18.04 -5.50
C LEU A 281 16.06 -18.91 -6.66
N ASN A 282 15.82 -20.22 -6.61
CA ASN A 282 16.20 -21.13 -7.69
C ASN A 282 15.39 -20.88 -8.97
N GLY A 283 14.10 -20.57 -8.84
CA GLY A 283 13.23 -20.26 -9.99
C GLY A 283 13.62 -19.01 -10.77
N TYR A 284 14.48 -18.13 -10.24
CA TYR A 284 15.00 -16.97 -10.96
C TYR A 284 15.64 -17.36 -12.30
N TYR A 285 16.46 -18.42 -12.31
CA TYR A 285 17.21 -18.83 -13.50
C TYR A 285 16.36 -19.55 -14.54
N ASP A 286 15.09 -19.82 -14.26
CA ASP A 286 14.15 -20.31 -15.27
C ASP A 286 13.67 -19.16 -16.18
N PHE A 287 13.69 -17.92 -15.68
CA PHE A 287 13.13 -16.75 -16.36
C PHE A 287 14.14 -15.66 -16.68
N PHE A 288 15.29 -15.60 -16.00
CA PHE A 288 16.31 -14.56 -16.19
C PHE A 288 17.68 -15.14 -16.50
N GLU A 289 18.47 -14.36 -17.25
CA GLU A 289 19.91 -14.59 -17.52
C GLU A 289 20.74 -13.31 -17.37
#